data_AF-A0A7D6CCT1-F1
#
_entry.id   AF-A0A7D6CCT1-F1
#
_cell.length_a   1.000
_cell.length_b   1.000
_cell.length_c   1.000
_cell.angle_alpha   90.00
_cell.angle_beta   90.00
_cell.angle_gamma   90.00
#
_symmetry.space_group_name_H-M   'P 1'
#
loop_
_entity.id
_entity.type
_entity.pdbx_description
1 polymer ?
#
loop_
_entity_poly.entity_id
_entity_poly.type
_entity_poly.pdbx_seq_one_letter_code
_entity_poly.pdbx_strand_id
1 'polypeptide(L)'
;MRPTRLLAPVALLAALLAPSAPAVAAPAAEAVPTPAASGGFSVLTYNIAGLPELLSSGNPATNTRPIGERVNAYDIVHVQEDFNYHADLYATDRHPYRTPTSGGVPFGDGLNTMSTYPVSDFVRVRWQDCNGTDCLTPKGFTRSRIRLAEGVYVDFYNVHTNAGSDEPNLAARRSNISQLSAYIQANSAGSAVIVAGDLNVRYTRTGDNIRDLVAANGLTDVWVQQERGGMPPAAGSPALTCDPANVTNACEVVDKILYRGNRLIDLDFTRYHNEHASFLDPAGAPLSDHYPHAAWFSWSLADGLRASDTWGGPHGTPFTDLDAVGARATAVSLRAGSRLDQIGVGLADGTTLTHGGTGGTPASLTLADGEYVNQVTLTQGKKDGRTRIFSAQLTTNLGRTLAGGTPTADAVTFTAPPGGRLAGFFGRAGSEVDQLGVLWSVGAGG
;
A
#
# COMPACT_ATOMS: atom_id res chain seq x y z
N MET A 1 -104.25 -37.10 -4.84
CA MET A 1 -103.83 -35.95 -5.67
C MET A 1 -102.51 -35.44 -5.14
N ARG A 2 -101.52 -35.31 -6.04
CA ARG A 2 -100.21 -34.64 -5.95
C ARG A 2 -99.26 -35.03 -4.78
N PRO A 3 -98.07 -35.57 -5.07
CA PRO A 3 -97.02 -35.80 -4.07
C PRO A 3 -96.22 -34.51 -3.87
N THR A 4 -96.02 -34.09 -2.62
CA THR A 4 -95.14 -32.96 -2.30
C THR A 4 -93.88 -33.50 -1.62
N ARG A 5 -92.75 -33.30 -2.30
CA ARG A 5 -91.41 -33.77 -1.91
C ARG A 5 -90.94 -33.11 -0.62
N LEU A 6 -90.52 -33.92 0.36
CA LEU A 6 -89.72 -33.47 1.51
C LEU A 6 -88.24 -33.41 1.10
N LEU A 7 -87.67 -32.21 1.09
CA LEU A 7 -86.24 -31.97 0.92
C LEU A 7 -85.59 -31.92 2.31
N ALA A 8 -84.72 -32.89 2.59
CA ALA A 8 -83.83 -32.87 3.76
C ALA A 8 -82.64 -31.92 3.48
N PRO A 9 -82.23 -31.06 4.44
CA PRO A 9 -81.06 -30.23 4.26
C PRO A 9 -79.79 -31.04 4.52
N VAL A 10 -78.90 -31.08 3.53
CA VAL A 10 -77.53 -31.58 3.66
C VAL A 10 -76.71 -30.53 4.42
N ALA A 11 -76.25 -30.86 5.63
CA ALA A 11 -75.30 -30.04 6.37
C ALA A 11 -73.90 -30.23 5.76
N LEU A 12 -73.39 -29.18 5.10
CA LEU A 12 -72.03 -29.13 4.59
C LEU A 12 -71.08 -28.82 5.76
N LEU A 13 -70.27 -29.80 6.16
CA LEU A 13 -69.19 -29.61 7.14
C LEU A 13 -68.03 -28.92 6.41
N ALA A 14 -67.89 -27.60 6.56
CA ALA A 14 -66.75 -26.86 6.05
C ALA A 14 -65.52 -27.14 6.94
N ALA A 15 -64.57 -27.90 6.42
CA ALA A 15 -63.25 -28.04 7.04
C ALA A 15 -62.51 -26.70 6.92
N LEU A 16 -62.30 -26.03 8.06
CA LEU A 16 -61.45 -24.85 8.16
C LEU A 16 -59.99 -25.27 7.96
N LEU A 17 -59.48 -25.09 6.75
CA LEU A 17 -58.04 -25.11 6.46
C LEU A 17 -57.42 -23.86 7.09
N ALA A 18 -56.51 -24.07 8.05
CA ALA A 18 -55.71 -23.00 8.63
C ALA A 18 -54.87 -22.32 7.53
N PRO A 19 -54.77 -20.98 7.50
CA PRO A 19 -53.96 -20.28 6.52
C PRO A 19 -52.48 -20.67 6.71
N SER A 20 -51.88 -21.22 5.66
CA SER A 20 -50.44 -21.48 5.59
C SER A 20 -49.69 -20.16 5.76
N ALA A 21 -48.86 -20.07 6.80
CA ALA A 21 -47.97 -18.93 7.00
C ALA A 21 -47.07 -18.74 5.77
N PRO A 22 -46.86 -17.49 5.30
CA PRO A 22 -45.95 -17.24 4.20
C PRO A 22 -44.54 -17.68 4.60
N ALA A 23 -43.92 -18.53 3.77
CA ALA A 23 -42.53 -18.91 3.94
C ALA A 23 -41.67 -17.65 3.87
N VAL A 24 -41.03 -17.30 4.98
CA VAL A 24 -40.03 -16.24 5.02
C VAL A 24 -38.83 -16.74 4.22
N ALA A 25 -38.63 -16.16 3.04
CA ALA A 25 -37.44 -16.42 2.24
C ALA A 25 -36.21 -16.01 3.07
N ALA A 26 -35.27 -16.93 3.26
CA ALA A 26 -33.98 -16.60 3.82
C ALA A 26 -33.33 -15.49 2.97
N PRO A 27 -32.68 -14.49 3.59
CA PRO A 27 -31.96 -13.48 2.82
C PRO A 27 -30.95 -14.21 1.93
N ALA A 28 -30.97 -13.88 0.63
CA ALA A 28 -29.94 -14.34 -0.28
C ALA A 28 -28.59 -13.93 0.32
N ALA A 29 -27.67 -14.88 0.49
CA ALA A 29 -26.31 -14.57 0.85
C ALA A 29 -25.77 -13.56 -0.18
N GLU A 30 -25.40 -12.36 0.27
CA GLU A 30 -24.68 -11.42 -0.59
C GLU A 30 -23.46 -12.15 -1.13
N ALA A 31 -23.36 -12.28 -2.45
CA ALA A 31 -22.18 -12.84 -3.07
C ALA A 31 -21.01 -11.95 -2.65
N VAL A 32 -20.04 -12.52 -1.91
CA VAL A 32 -18.80 -11.83 -1.58
C VAL A 32 -18.19 -11.40 -2.93
N PRO A 33 -18.00 -10.09 -3.18
CA PRO A 33 -17.47 -9.63 -4.44
C PRO A 33 -16.13 -10.30 -4.68
N THR A 34 -15.96 -10.87 -5.88
CA THR A 34 -14.68 -11.47 -6.25
C THR A 34 -13.60 -10.39 -6.21
N PRO A 35 -12.45 -10.63 -5.56
CA PRO A 35 -11.36 -9.66 -5.54
C PRO A 35 -10.99 -9.23 -6.95
N ALA A 36 -10.78 -7.92 -7.15
CA ALA A 36 -10.34 -7.39 -8.43
C ALA A 36 -8.99 -8.02 -8.82
N ALA A 37 -8.90 -8.55 -10.04
CA ALA A 37 -7.67 -9.17 -10.55
C ALA A 37 -6.77 -8.16 -11.29
N SER A 38 -7.29 -6.98 -11.60
CA SER A 38 -6.58 -5.87 -12.21
C SER A 38 -7.25 -4.54 -11.89
N GLY A 39 -6.54 -3.44 -12.13
CA GLY A 39 -7.06 -2.09 -11.96
C GLY A 39 -6.11 -1.04 -12.50
N GLY A 40 -6.47 0.24 -12.29
CA GLY A 40 -5.60 1.36 -12.59
C GLY A 40 -5.75 2.44 -11.54
N PHE A 41 -4.71 3.25 -11.38
CA PHE A 41 -4.69 4.38 -10.46
C PHE A 41 -3.69 5.44 -10.94
N SER A 42 -3.83 6.64 -10.40
CA SER A 42 -2.97 7.78 -10.66
C SER A 42 -2.21 8.22 -9.42
N VAL A 43 -1.00 8.72 -9.62
CA VAL A 43 -0.12 9.28 -8.59
C VAL A 43 0.25 10.70 -8.99
N LEU A 44 0.10 11.64 -8.07
CA LEU A 44 0.59 13.02 -8.20
C LEU A 44 1.67 13.27 -7.15
N THR A 45 2.79 13.87 -7.54
CA THR A 45 3.72 14.50 -6.60
C THR A 45 3.78 16.01 -6.83
N TYR A 46 3.77 16.77 -5.74
CA TYR A 46 3.80 18.23 -5.83
C TYR A 46 4.41 18.88 -4.58
N ASN A 47 5.53 19.58 -4.73
CA ASN A 47 5.99 20.54 -3.73
C ASN A 47 5.08 21.78 -3.79
N ILE A 48 4.37 22.07 -2.69
CA ILE A 48 3.31 23.09 -2.64
C ILE A 48 3.76 24.42 -2.04
N ALA A 49 5.06 24.59 -1.74
CA ALA A 49 5.65 25.81 -1.19
C ALA A 49 4.93 26.36 0.06
N GLY A 50 4.40 25.47 0.91
CA GLY A 50 3.55 25.79 2.06
C GLY A 50 4.29 26.31 3.31
N LEU A 51 5.48 26.89 3.14
CA LEU A 51 6.20 27.65 4.17
C LEU A 51 5.37 28.87 4.63
N PRO A 52 5.64 29.47 5.81
CA PRO A 52 5.03 30.75 6.19
C PRO A 52 5.16 31.78 5.06
N GLU A 53 4.12 32.58 4.78
CA GLU A 53 4.06 33.48 3.60
C GLU A 53 5.36 34.25 3.33
N LEU A 54 5.94 34.84 4.39
CA LEU A 54 7.15 35.67 4.31
C LEU A 54 8.44 34.90 3.99
N LEU A 55 8.40 33.57 4.07
CA LEU A 55 9.51 32.66 3.84
C LEU A 55 9.30 31.78 2.60
N SER A 56 8.09 31.77 2.04
CA SER A 56 7.77 31.02 0.83
C SER A 56 8.27 31.74 -0.42
N SER A 57 8.67 30.97 -1.43
CA SER A 57 8.93 31.42 -2.79
C SER A 57 7.65 31.65 -3.60
N GLY A 58 6.49 31.21 -3.08
CA GLY A 58 5.16 31.38 -3.68
C GLY A 58 4.21 32.21 -2.81
N ASN A 59 2.90 32.04 -3.02
CA ASN A 59 1.83 32.72 -2.26
C ASN A 59 0.91 31.70 -1.54
N PRO A 60 1.44 30.90 -0.60
CA PRO A 60 0.72 29.73 -0.08
C PRO A 60 -0.60 30.08 0.63
N ALA A 61 -0.72 31.25 1.28
CA ALA A 61 -2.01 31.70 1.85
C ALA A 61 -3.14 31.78 0.81
N THR A 62 -2.81 32.10 -0.44
CA THR A 62 -3.77 32.20 -1.53
C THR A 62 -3.87 30.87 -2.29
N ASN A 63 -2.76 30.19 -2.47
CA ASN A 63 -2.63 29.09 -3.41
C ASN A 63 -3.00 27.72 -2.83
N THR A 64 -2.83 27.50 -1.53
CA THR A 64 -2.98 26.15 -0.95
C THR A 64 -4.42 25.61 -1.04
N ARG A 65 -5.46 26.45 -0.94
CA ARG A 65 -6.85 26.01 -1.14
C ARG A 65 -7.13 25.54 -2.58
N PRO A 66 -6.81 26.31 -3.64
CA PRO A 66 -6.88 25.82 -5.02
C PRO A 66 -6.09 24.53 -5.26
N ILE A 67 -4.92 24.38 -4.64
CA ILE A 67 -4.15 23.13 -4.72
C ILE A 67 -5.00 21.97 -4.17
N GLY A 68 -5.55 22.11 -2.95
CA GLY A 68 -6.41 21.09 -2.34
C GLY A 68 -7.65 20.73 -3.16
N GLU A 69 -8.19 21.67 -3.95
CA GLU A 69 -9.29 21.39 -4.88
C GLU A 69 -8.84 20.54 -6.07
N ARG A 70 -7.67 20.84 -6.64
CA ARG A 70 -7.17 20.27 -7.90
C ARG A 70 -6.53 18.89 -7.73
N VAL A 71 -5.96 18.62 -6.57
CA VAL A 71 -5.40 17.30 -6.25
C VAL A 71 -6.47 16.20 -6.23
N ASN A 72 -7.76 16.55 -6.10
CA ASN A 72 -8.89 15.60 -6.16
C ASN A 72 -9.06 14.90 -7.53
N ALA A 73 -8.32 15.30 -8.56
CA ALA A 73 -8.32 14.65 -9.86
C ALA A 73 -7.43 13.39 -9.93
N TYR A 74 -6.68 13.09 -8.86
CA TYR A 74 -5.73 11.99 -8.78
C TYR A 74 -6.11 11.04 -7.64
N ASP A 75 -5.64 9.80 -7.67
CA ASP A 75 -6.03 8.80 -6.66
C ASP A 75 -5.12 8.81 -5.44
N ILE A 76 -3.82 9.06 -5.65
CA ILE A 76 -2.80 9.05 -4.60
C ILE A 76 -1.94 10.29 -4.81
N VAL A 77 -1.80 11.12 -3.78
CA VAL A 77 -1.11 12.40 -3.88
C VAL A 77 -0.08 12.51 -2.79
N HIS A 78 1.14 12.86 -3.17
CA HIS A 78 2.25 13.18 -2.28
C HIS A 78 2.56 14.66 -2.38
N VAL A 79 2.35 15.39 -1.29
CA VAL A 79 2.74 16.80 -1.20
C VAL A 79 4.01 16.95 -0.38
N GLN A 80 4.89 17.85 -0.84
CA GLN A 80 6.07 18.30 -0.11
C GLN A 80 5.90 19.77 0.26
N GLU A 81 6.62 20.22 1.29
CA GLU A 81 6.49 21.57 1.87
C GLU A 81 5.09 21.92 2.38
N ASP A 82 4.27 20.93 2.71
CA ASP A 82 2.99 21.15 3.37
C ASP A 82 3.20 21.43 4.87
N PHE A 83 3.64 22.66 5.18
CA PHE A 83 3.96 23.09 6.54
C PHE A 83 2.82 23.87 7.20
N ASN A 84 2.66 25.16 6.87
CA ASN A 84 1.87 26.10 7.65
C ASN A 84 0.42 26.26 7.17
N TYR A 85 0.09 25.76 5.98
CA TYR A 85 -1.24 25.90 5.35
C TYR A 85 -1.97 24.56 5.17
N HIS A 86 -1.55 23.53 5.89
CA HIS A 86 -2.15 22.19 5.83
C HIS A 86 -3.67 22.18 6.02
N ALA A 87 -4.19 23.00 6.95
CA ALA A 87 -5.63 23.09 7.18
C ALA A 87 -6.38 23.62 5.95
N ASP A 88 -5.76 24.52 5.19
CA ASP A 88 -6.33 25.05 3.94
C ASP A 88 -6.31 24.00 2.82
N LEU A 89 -5.22 23.22 2.73
CA LEU A 89 -5.13 22.09 1.78
C LEU A 89 -6.26 21.09 2.06
N TYR A 90 -6.42 20.69 3.32
CA TYR A 90 -7.39 19.66 3.71
C TYR A 90 -8.84 20.17 3.74
N ALA A 91 -9.06 21.49 3.79
CA ALA A 91 -10.39 22.07 3.73
C ALA A 91 -11.05 21.86 2.36
N THR A 92 -10.27 21.68 1.29
CA THR A 92 -10.76 21.53 -0.07
C THR A 92 -10.42 20.17 -0.72
N ASP A 93 -9.46 19.44 -0.15
CA ASP A 93 -9.24 18.03 -0.44
C ASP A 93 -10.47 17.17 -0.09
N ARG A 94 -10.71 16.10 -0.86
CA ARG A 94 -11.86 15.18 -0.73
C ARG A 94 -11.43 13.72 -0.65
N HIS A 95 -10.14 13.42 -0.58
CA HIS A 95 -9.68 12.05 -0.42
C HIS A 95 -10.15 11.49 0.94
N PRO A 96 -10.66 10.25 0.99
CA PRO A 96 -11.15 9.62 2.21
C PRO A 96 -10.01 9.23 3.18
N TYR A 97 -8.80 9.02 2.68
CA TYR A 97 -7.64 8.65 3.49
C TYR A 97 -6.56 9.73 3.40
N ARG A 98 -6.15 10.24 4.56
CA ARG A 98 -5.18 11.33 4.67
C ARG A 98 -4.24 11.08 5.82
N THR A 99 -2.96 11.37 5.62
CA THR A 99 -1.98 11.30 6.72
C THR A 99 -2.13 12.51 7.65
N PRO A 100 -1.89 12.35 8.96
CA PRO A 100 -1.88 13.48 9.88
C PRO A 100 -0.65 14.37 9.62
N THR A 101 -0.80 15.69 9.69
CA THR A 101 0.34 16.62 9.61
C THR A 101 1.37 16.40 10.73
N SER A 102 2.64 16.65 10.41
CA SER A 102 3.75 16.71 11.36
C SER A 102 3.91 18.10 12.02
N GLY A 103 3.11 19.08 11.62
CA GLY A 103 3.14 20.47 12.11
C GLY A 103 3.79 21.44 11.11
N GLY A 104 3.81 22.72 11.46
CA GLY A 104 4.50 23.75 10.68
C GLY A 104 6.00 23.80 10.93
N VAL A 105 6.70 24.67 10.22
CA VAL A 105 8.10 24.98 10.51
C VAL A 105 8.25 25.55 11.93
N PRO A 106 9.28 25.15 12.71
CA PRO A 106 10.41 24.28 12.37
C PRO A 106 10.21 22.79 12.74
N PHE A 107 9.01 22.37 13.12
CA PHE A 107 8.79 21.07 13.74
C PHE A 107 8.33 19.98 12.75
N GLY A 108 7.68 20.38 11.65
CA GLY A 108 7.16 19.46 10.64
C GLY A 108 8.17 19.03 9.59
N ASP A 109 7.97 17.86 9.01
CA ASP A 109 8.71 17.39 7.83
C ASP A 109 8.16 17.94 6.51
N GLY A 110 6.93 18.48 6.52
CA GLY A 110 6.25 19.02 5.33
C GLY A 110 5.75 17.94 4.37
N LEU A 111 5.64 16.68 4.81
CA LEU A 111 5.30 15.54 3.96
C LEU A 111 3.94 14.95 4.34
N ASN A 112 2.98 15.02 3.41
CA ASN A 112 1.65 14.44 3.59
C ASN A 112 1.19 13.68 2.36
N THR A 113 0.32 12.69 2.61
CA THR A 113 -0.27 11.83 1.59
C THR A 113 -1.79 11.90 1.69
N MET A 114 -2.43 12.10 0.55
CA MET A 114 -3.87 11.92 0.36
C MET A 114 -4.12 10.73 -0.58
N SER A 115 -5.17 9.95 -0.34
CA SER A 115 -5.43 8.73 -1.08
C SER A 115 -6.92 8.37 -1.13
N THR A 116 -7.39 7.92 -2.30
CA THR A 116 -8.69 7.26 -2.51
C THR A 116 -8.71 5.86 -1.88
N TYR A 117 -7.54 5.26 -1.70
CA TYR A 117 -7.35 3.91 -1.18
C TYR A 117 -6.92 3.90 0.30
N PRO A 118 -7.28 2.86 1.08
CA PRO A 118 -6.85 2.73 2.47
C PRO A 118 -5.33 2.81 2.63
N VAL A 119 -4.89 3.64 3.58
CA VAL A 119 -3.49 3.87 3.94
C VAL A 119 -3.20 3.21 5.28
N SER A 120 -2.12 2.42 5.36
CA SER A 120 -1.63 1.78 6.58
C SER A 120 -0.10 1.89 6.70
N ASP A 121 0.46 1.38 7.80
CA ASP A 121 1.90 1.37 8.09
C ASP A 121 2.63 2.70 7.85
N PHE A 122 1.97 3.81 8.19
CA PHE A 122 2.52 5.14 7.99
C PHE A 122 3.66 5.43 8.96
N VAL A 123 4.82 5.80 8.42
CA VAL A 123 6.01 6.18 9.19
C VAL A 123 6.70 7.39 8.58
N ARG A 124 7.32 8.21 9.44
CA ARG A 124 8.12 9.38 9.06
C ARG A 124 9.58 9.10 9.41
N VAL A 125 10.48 9.30 8.45
CA VAL A 125 11.92 9.02 8.61
C VAL A 125 12.68 10.28 8.28
N ARG A 126 13.29 10.87 9.31
CA ARG A 126 14.14 12.06 9.19
C ARG A 126 15.48 11.69 8.54
N TRP A 127 16.03 12.61 7.74
CA TRP A 127 17.40 12.51 7.24
C TRP A 127 18.44 12.56 8.36
N GLN A 128 19.47 11.72 8.25
CA GLN A 128 20.61 11.74 9.15
C GLN A 128 21.53 12.93 8.86
N ASP A 129 21.72 13.25 7.58
CA ASP A 129 22.54 14.36 7.11
C ASP A 129 21.69 15.43 6.42
N CYS A 130 22.03 16.69 6.65
CA CYS A 130 21.42 17.87 6.03
C CYS A 130 22.49 18.97 5.90
N ASN A 131 22.21 19.99 5.10
CA ASN A 131 23.04 21.19 4.99
C ASN A 131 22.16 22.44 4.77
N GLY A 132 22.61 23.60 5.26
CA GLY A 132 21.92 24.87 5.04
C GLY A 132 20.56 24.97 5.75
N THR A 133 19.60 25.63 5.10
CA THR A 133 18.24 25.86 5.63
C THR A 133 17.44 24.58 5.81
N ASP A 134 17.76 23.53 5.06
CA ASP A 134 17.15 22.21 5.16
C ASP A 134 17.34 21.57 6.54
N CYS A 135 18.36 22.00 7.31
CA CYS A 135 18.57 21.57 8.69
C CYS A 135 17.64 22.24 9.71
N LEU A 136 16.88 23.27 9.32
CA LEU A 136 15.99 24.01 10.21
C LEU A 136 14.65 23.31 10.42
N THR A 137 14.39 22.23 9.69
CA THR A 137 13.16 21.43 9.79
C THR A 137 13.53 19.95 9.65
N PRO A 138 12.77 19.01 10.23
CA PRO A 138 13.09 17.58 10.13
C PRO A 138 12.73 16.99 8.76
N LYS A 139 13.35 17.48 7.68
CA LYS A 139 13.21 16.90 6.33
C LYS A 139 13.53 15.41 6.32
N GLY A 140 12.91 14.70 5.40
CA GLY A 140 12.94 13.25 5.38
C GLY A 140 12.17 12.64 4.22
N PHE A 141 11.66 11.45 4.50
CA PHE A 141 10.64 10.80 3.70
C PHE A 141 9.58 10.18 4.61
N THR A 142 8.41 9.91 4.05
CA THR A 142 7.43 9.04 4.67
C THR A 142 7.38 7.72 3.92
N ARG A 143 6.98 6.65 4.60
CA ARG A 143 6.59 5.39 3.97
C ARG A 143 5.18 5.06 4.41
N SER A 144 4.35 4.66 3.47
CA SER A 144 2.98 4.20 3.69
C SER A 144 2.73 2.95 2.86
N ARG A 145 1.82 2.10 3.31
CA ARG A 145 1.33 0.96 2.52
C ARG A 145 -0.10 1.27 2.08
N ILE A 146 -0.35 1.21 0.78
CA ILE A 146 -1.65 1.51 0.20
C ILE A 146 -2.26 0.23 -0.38
N ARG A 147 -3.51 -0.04 -0.01
CA ARG A 147 -4.27 -1.22 -0.45
C ARG A 147 -5.12 -0.89 -1.69
N LEU A 148 -4.68 -1.32 -2.87
CA LEU A 148 -5.42 -1.09 -4.13
C LEU A 148 -6.64 -2.00 -4.27
N ALA A 149 -6.50 -3.24 -3.81
CA ALA A 149 -7.54 -4.27 -3.74
C ALA A 149 -7.19 -5.26 -2.62
N GLU A 150 -8.04 -6.25 -2.36
CA GLU A 150 -7.70 -7.32 -1.41
C GLU A 150 -6.39 -8.00 -1.80
N GLY A 151 -5.45 -8.10 -0.86
CA GLY A 151 -4.14 -8.69 -1.11
C GLY A 151 -3.19 -7.89 -2.01
N VAL A 152 -3.64 -6.76 -2.57
CA VAL A 152 -2.86 -5.94 -3.51
C VAL A 152 -2.35 -4.70 -2.79
N TYR A 153 -1.07 -4.73 -2.44
CA TYR A 153 -0.40 -3.69 -1.66
C TYR A 153 0.80 -3.11 -2.41
N VAL A 154 0.93 -1.78 -2.36
CA VAL A 154 2.10 -1.06 -2.85
C VAL A 154 2.63 -0.18 -1.71
N ASP A 155 3.95 -0.20 -1.52
CA ASP A 155 4.63 0.69 -0.58
C ASP A 155 4.95 2.02 -1.26
N PHE A 156 4.41 3.10 -0.72
CA PHE A 156 4.57 4.46 -1.24
C PHE A 156 5.51 5.28 -0.37
N TYR A 157 6.43 5.97 -1.03
CA TYR A 157 7.41 6.85 -0.40
C TYR A 157 7.23 8.29 -0.87
N ASN A 158 6.83 9.18 0.04
CA ASN A 158 6.83 10.64 -0.18
C ASN A 158 8.18 11.20 0.28
N VAL A 159 8.93 11.84 -0.61
CA VAL A 159 10.35 12.19 -0.38
C VAL A 159 10.60 13.68 -0.58
N HIS A 160 11.37 14.30 0.33
CA HIS A 160 11.94 15.63 0.10
C HIS A 160 13.38 15.71 0.60
N THR A 161 14.36 15.65 -0.32
CA THR A 161 15.79 15.66 0.01
C THR A 161 16.38 17.08 0.11
N ASN A 162 17.65 17.18 0.51
CA ASN A 162 18.37 18.44 0.62
C ASN A 162 18.45 19.21 -0.72
N ALA A 163 18.03 20.48 -0.70
CA ALA A 163 18.10 21.37 -1.85
C ALA A 163 19.53 21.89 -2.11
N GLY A 164 19.72 22.66 -3.21
CA GLY A 164 20.99 23.32 -3.54
C GLY A 164 21.98 22.49 -4.37
N SER A 165 22.98 23.16 -4.96
CA SER A 165 23.88 22.56 -5.97
C SER A 165 25.38 22.80 -5.74
N ASP A 166 25.78 23.44 -4.65
CA ASP A 166 27.15 23.43 -4.15
C ASP A 166 27.47 22.12 -3.44
N GLU A 167 28.76 21.81 -3.30
CA GLU A 167 29.21 20.47 -2.87
C GLU A 167 28.67 20.02 -1.50
N PRO A 168 28.59 20.87 -0.46
CA PRO A 168 27.98 20.47 0.81
C PRO A 168 26.52 20.03 0.67
N ASN A 169 25.74 20.74 -0.16
CA ASN A 169 24.35 20.41 -0.45
C ASN A 169 24.24 19.11 -1.28
N LEU A 170 25.11 18.94 -2.29
CA LEU A 170 25.21 17.70 -3.06
C LEU A 170 25.57 16.50 -2.16
N ALA A 171 26.52 16.66 -1.24
CA ALA A 171 26.94 15.61 -0.31
C ALA A 171 25.79 15.19 0.63
N ALA A 172 25.08 16.15 1.22
CA ALA A 172 23.91 15.86 2.05
C ALA A 172 22.82 15.13 1.24
N ARG A 173 22.50 15.61 0.03
CA ARG A 173 21.51 14.96 -0.82
C ARG A 173 21.92 13.54 -1.22
N ARG A 174 23.19 13.29 -1.57
CA ARG A 174 23.68 11.94 -1.84
C ARG A 174 23.50 11.02 -0.63
N SER A 175 23.75 11.52 0.57
CA SER A 175 23.50 10.76 1.81
C SER A 175 22.01 10.46 1.99
N ASN A 176 21.12 11.43 1.76
CA ASN A 176 19.66 11.22 1.82
C ASN A 176 19.19 10.12 0.87
N ILE A 177 19.67 10.15 -0.39
CA ILE A 177 19.34 9.13 -1.39
C ILE A 177 19.86 7.75 -0.98
N SER A 178 21.07 7.65 -0.43
CA SER A 178 21.61 6.40 0.09
C SER A 178 20.81 5.87 1.29
N GLN A 179 20.39 6.75 2.20
CA GLN A 179 19.52 6.41 3.34
C GLN A 179 18.16 5.88 2.86
N LEU A 180 17.53 6.53 1.89
CA LEU A 180 16.27 6.08 1.30
C LEU A 180 16.43 4.70 0.65
N SER A 181 17.48 4.53 -0.16
CA SER A 181 17.79 3.27 -0.83
C SER A 181 17.93 2.11 0.16
N ALA A 182 18.74 2.30 1.21
CA ALA A 182 18.92 1.29 2.26
C ALA A 182 17.61 1.00 3.01
N TYR A 183 16.78 2.03 3.23
CA TYR A 183 15.49 1.85 3.88
C TYR A 183 14.51 1.03 3.02
N ILE A 184 14.44 1.28 1.71
CA ILE A 184 13.60 0.51 0.77
C ILE A 184 14.04 -0.97 0.77
N GLN A 185 15.35 -1.24 0.71
CA GLN A 185 15.87 -2.60 0.77
C GLN A 185 15.48 -3.30 2.08
N ALA A 186 15.58 -2.61 3.22
CA ALA A 186 15.29 -3.19 4.52
C ALA A 186 13.79 -3.38 4.82
N ASN A 187 12.92 -2.52 4.27
CA ASN A 187 11.50 -2.46 4.68
C ASN A 187 10.50 -2.83 3.58
N SER A 188 10.95 -2.92 2.33
CA SER A 188 10.11 -3.19 1.16
C SER A 188 10.73 -4.22 0.21
N ALA A 189 11.65 -5.06 0.69
CA ALA A 189 12.12 -6.24 -0.05
C ALA A 189 10.92 -7.10 -0.49
N GLY A 190 10.91 -7.54 -1.74
CA GLY A 190 9.80 -8.29 -2.36
C GLY A 190 8.47 -7.53 -2.49
N SER A 191 8.39 -6.27 -2.05
CA SER A 191 7.17 -5.46 -2.17
C SER A 191 7.21 -4.61 -3.45
N ALA A 192 6.03 -4.40 -4.05
CA ALA A 192 5.86 -3.36 -5.06
C ALA A 192 6.07 -1.99 -4.40
N VAL A 193 6.76 -1.08 -5.09
CA VAL A 193 7.19 0.21 -4.54
C VAL A 193 6.91 1.33 -5.52
N ILE A 194 6.42 2.46 -5.01
CA ILE A 194 6.43 3.75 -5.70
C ILE A 194 7.14 4.78 -4.81
N VAL A 195 8.12 5.47 -5.38
CA VAL A 195 8.80 6.63 -4.77
C VAL A 195 8.39 7.86 -5.54
N ALA A 196 7.76 8.83 -4.88
CA ALA A 196 7.33 10.07 -5.51
C ALA A 196 7.64 11.27 -4.61
N GLY A 197 8.23 12.33 -5.16
CA GLY A 197 8.60 13.49 -4.36
C GLY A 197 9.55 14.46 -5.04
N ASP A 198 9.85 15.55 -4.35
CA ASP A 198 10.97 16.44 -4.67
C ASP A 198 12.29 15.80 -4.20
N LEU A 199 12.93 15.07 -5.10
CA LEU A 199 14.20 14.43 -4.80
C LEU A 199 15.38 15.41 -4.95
N ASN A 200 15.17 16.67 -5.36
CA ASN A 200 16.22 17.67 -5.62
C ASN A 200 17.35 17.22 -6.58
N VAL A 201 17.16 16.10 -7.29
CA VAL A 201 18.16 15.47 -8.17
C VAL A 201 17.84 15.62 -9.65
N ARG A 202 18.89 15.68 -10.47
CA ARG A 202 18.80 15.57 -11.93
C ARG A 202 19.78 14.52 -12.44
N TYR A 203 19.38 13.73 -13.43
CA TYR A 203 20.25 12.83 -14.18
C TYR A 203 21.37 13.58 -14.89
N THR A 204 21.12 14.77 -15.42
CA THR A 204 22.15 15.57 -16.10
C THR A 204 23.15 16.20 -15.13
N ARG A 205 22.81 16.39 -13.85
CA ARG A 205 23.67 17.11 -12.90
C ARG A 205 24.81 16.22 -12.40
N THR A 206 26.05 16.67 -12.58
CA THR A 206 27.21 16.06 -11.94
C THR A 206 27.09 16.13 -10.42
N GLY A 207 27.35 15.03 -9.73
CA GLY A 207 27.34 14.96 -8.27
C GLY A 207 26.01 14.50 -7.65
N ASP A 208 24.94 14.31 -8.43
CA ASP A 208 23.72 13.61 -7.99
C ASP A 208 23.85 12.09 -8.18
N ASN A 209 23.22 11.30 -7.32
CA ASN A 209 23.33 9.83 -7.28
C ASN A 209 22.00 9.09 -7.48
N ILE A 210 21.02 9.68 -8.18
CA ILE A 210 19.72 9.02 -8.46
C ILE A 210 19.86 7.65 -9.14
N ARG A 211 20.92 7.45 -9.95
CA ARG A 211 21.20 6.17 -10.59
C ARG A 211 21.44 5.05 -9.59
N ASP A 212 22.03 5.36 -8.43
CA ASP A 212 22.28 4.39 -7.38
C ASP A 212 20.97 3.94 -6.73
N LEU A 213 20.04 4.88 -6.49
CA LEU A 213 18.69 4.57 -5.98
C LEU A 213 17.93 3.64 -6.94
N VAL A 214 17.94 4.00 -8.22
CA VAL A 214 17.25 3.25 -9.29
C VAL A 214 17.84 1.84 -9.42
N ALA A 215 19.16 1.73 -9.58
CA ALA A 215 19.82 0.45 -9.79
C ALA A 215 19.74 -0.47 -8.56
N ALA A 216 20.02 0.05 -7.36
CA ALA A 216 20.06 -0.75 -6.14
C ALA A 216 18.68 -1.24 -5.68
N ASN A 217 17.60 -0.65 -6.21
CA ASN A 217 16.23 -1.03 -5.89
C ASN A 217 15.44 -1.54 -7.10
N GLY A 218 16.05 -1.69 -8.27
CA GLY A 218 15.32 -2.12 -9.48
C GLY A 218 14.12 -1.24 -9.79
N LEU A 219 14.22 0.07 -9.53
CA LEU A 219 13.16 1.03 -9.83
C LEU A 219 13.27 1.48 -11.29
N THR A 220 12.16 1.98 -11.84
CA THR A 220 12.10 2.63 -13.14
C THR A 220 11.56 4.05 -12.97
N ASP A 221 12.20 5.04 -13.58
CA ASP A 221 11.72 6.43 -13.58
C ASP A 221 10.73 6.63 -14.75
N VAL A 222 9.52 7.08 -14.43
CA VAL A 222 8.44 7.25 -15.42
C VAL A 222 8.75 8.29 -16.48
N TRP A 223 9.46 9.37 -16.12
CA TRP A 223 9.87 10.41 -17.06
C TRP A 223 10.97 9.90 -17.98
N VAL A 224 11.96 9.17 -17.43
CA VAL A 224 12.99 8.52 -18.26
C VAL A 224 12.37 7.52 -19.22
N GLN A 225 11.41 6.72 -18.76
CA GLN A 225 10.73 5.74 -19.58
C GLN A 225 9.98 6.39 -20.74
N GLN A 226 9.14 7.40 -20.47
CA GLN A 226 8.32 8.04 -21.50
C GLN A 226 9.10 9.03 -22.37
N GLU A 227 9.85 9.95 -21.77
CA GLU A 227 10.44 11.09 -22.47
C GLU A 227 11.86 10.81 -22.98
N ARG A 228 12.49 9.71 -22.51
CA ARG A 228 13.86 9.33 -22.88
C ARG A 228 14.00 7.88 -23.36
N GLY A 229 12.87 7.20 -23.61
CA GLY A 229 12.86 5.83 -24.13
C GLY A 229 13.57 4.83 -23.20
N GLY A 230 13.50 5.05 -21.89
CA GLY A 230 14.12 4.18 -20.88
C GLY A 230 15.61 4.41 -20.64
N MET A 231 16.25 5.32 -21.38
CA MET A 231 17.67 5.63 -21.20
C MET A 231 17.85 7.02 -20.56
N PRO A 232 18.30 7.11 -19.29
CA PRO A 232 18.46 8.42 -18.66
C PRO A 232 19.56 9.24 -19.36
N PRO A 233 19.46 10.58 -19.37
CA PRO A 233 20.52 11.45 -19.87
C PRO A 233 21.87 11.14 -19.22
N ALA A 234 22.99 11.41 -19.89
CA ALA A 234 24.31 11.22 -19.30
C ALA A 234 24.58 12.25 -18.17
N ALA A 235 25.24 11.83 -17.10
CA ALA A 235 25.70 12.75 -16.07
C ALA A 235 26.68 13.78 -16.65
N GLY A 236 26.52 15.05 -16.31
CA GLY A 236 27.31 16.16 -16.84
C GLY A 236 26.91 16.62 -18.24
N SER A 237 25.90 16.02 -18.86
CA SER A 237 25.32 16.57 -20.09
C SER A 237 24.59 17.90 -19.83
N PRO A 238 24.37 18.75 -20.87
CA PRO A 238 23.66 20.01 -20.69
C PRO A 238 22.32 19.84 -19.98
N ALA A 239 22.02 20.73 -19.04
CA ALA A 239 20.78 20.68 -18.29
C ALA A 239 19.57 20.81 -19.22
N LEU A 240 18.60 19.91 -19.06
CA LEU A 240 17.34 19.92 -19.80
C LEU A 240 16.33 20.79 -19.05
N THR A 241 16.51 22.11 -19.10
CA THR A 241 15.67 23.06 -18.36
C THR A 241 14.27 23.21 -18.97
N CYS A 242 13.27 23.48 -18.14
CA CYS A 242 11.92 23.81 -18.61
C CYS A 242 11.88 25.25 -19.14
N ASP A 243 11.12 25.46 -20.20
CA ASP A 243 10.72 26.80 -20.65
C ASP A 243 9.46 27.21 -19.86
N PRO A 244 9.52 28.20 -18.96
CA PRO A 244 8.35 28.63 -18.18
C PRO A 244 7.21 29.18 -19.04
N ALA A 245 7.48 29.63 -20.28
CA ALA A 245 6.45 30.09 -21.20
C ALA A 245 5.77 28.93 -21.96
N ASN A 246 6.39 27.75 -21.98
CA ASN A 246 5.92 26.57 -22.69
C ASN A 246 6.35 25.29 -21.96
N VAL A 247 5.76 25.07 -20.79
CA VAL A 247 6.05 23.91 -19.97
C VAL A 247 5.52 22.65 -20.64
N THR A 248 6.40 21.69 -20.90
CA THR A 248 6.08 20.40 -21.49
C THR A 248 6.68 19.27 -20.66
N ASN A 249 6.38 18.02 -21.01
CA ASN A 249 7.03 16.87 -20.40
C ASN A 249 8.54 16.78 -20.72
N ALA A 250 9.01 17.47 -21.75
CA ALA A 250 10.33 17.24 -22.32
C ALA A 250 11.48 17.68 -21.42
N CYS A 251 11.27 18.63 -20.50
CA CYS A 251 12.33 19.09 -19.60
C CYS A 251 12.56 18.12 -18.43
N GLU A 252 13.77 18.16 -17.88
CA GLU A 252 14.09 17.50 -16.63
C GLU A 252 13.83 18.43 -15.43
N VAL A 253 13.04 17.93 -14.48
CA VAL A 253 12.77 18.54 -13.18
C VAL A 253 13.42 17.74 -12.05
N VAL A 254 13.34 18.26 -10.82
CA VAL A 254 13.88 17.58 -9.63
C VAL A 254 12.87 16.63 -8.97
N ASP A 255 11.59 16.84 -9.22
CA ASP A 255 10.49 15.99 -8.78
C ASP A 255 10.46 14.70 -9.59
N LYS A 256 10.44 13.54 -8.93
CA LYS A 256 10.51 12.22 -9.57
C LYS A 256 9.34 11.35 -9.17
N ILE A 257 8.97 10.43 -10.06
CA ILE A 257 8.12 9.28 -9.76
C ILE A 257 8.86 8.04 -10.26
N LEU A 258 9.25 7.17 -9.33
CA LEU A 258 9.96 5.93 -9.57
C LEU A 258 9.07 4.76 -9.14
N TYR A 259 9.10 3.64 -9.85
CA TYR A 259 8.25 2.51 -9.52
C TYR A 259 8.92 1.15 -9.77
N ARG A 260 8.42 0.11 -9.09
CA ARG A 260 8.63 -1.31 -9.44
C ARG A 260 7.43 -2.15 -9.02
N GLY A 261 7.11 -3.18 -9.79
CA GLY A 261 6.18 -4.23 -9.39
C GLY A 261 6.81 -5.23 -8.42
N ASN A 262 6.14 -6.37 -8.24
CA ASN A 262 6.71 -7.54 -7.54
C ASN A 262 6.14 -8.83 -8.13
N ARG A 263 6.46 -9.97 -7.52
CA ARG A 263 6.01 -11.28 -8.03
C ARG A 263 4.50 -11.54 -7.91
N LEU A 264 3.77 -10.71 -7.17
CA LEU A 264 2.32 -10.82 -7.02
C LEU A 264 1.57 -9.87 -7.95
N ILE A 265 2.17 -8.72 -8.23
CA ILE A 265 1.54 -7.59 -8.92
C ILE A 265 2.46 -7.15 -10.05
N ASP A 266 1.99 -7.37 -11.28
CA ASP A 266 2.52 -6.69 -12.45
C ASP A 266 2.04 -5.24 -12.38
N LEU A 267 2.98 -4.31 -12.24
CA LEU A 267 2.70 -2.89 -12.12
C LEU A 267 3.29 -2.19 -13.35
N ASP A 268 2.41 -1.72 -14.22
CA ASP A 268 2.77 -1.12 -15.49
C ASP A 268 2.54 0.39 -15.47
N PHE A 269 3.54 1.12 -15.90
CA PHE A 269 3.43 2.54 -16.19
C PHE A 269 2.69 2.75 -17.51
N THR A 270 1.64 3.58 -17.49
CA THR A 270 0.81 3.88 -18.68
C THR A 270 1.10 5.25 -19.25
N ARG A 271 1.25 6.28 -18.40
CA ARG A 271 1.42 7.67 -18.84
C ARG A 271 2.07 8.51 -17.76
N TYR A 272 2.91 9.45 -18.17
CA TYR A 272 3.47 10.53 -17.37
C TYR A 272 3.01 11.88 -17.93
N HIS A 273 2.75 12.84 -17.03
CA HIS A 273 2.49 14.22 -17.43
C HIS A 273 3.02 15.23 -16.40
N ASN A 274 3.60 16.31 -16.91
CA ASN A 274 3.76 17.55 -16.15
C ASN A 274 2.42 18.28 -16.15
N GLU A 275 1.80 18.39 -14.98
CA GLU A 275 0.45 18.90 -14.75
C GLU A 275 0.39 20.42 -14.58
N HIS A 276 1.46 21.15 -14.93
CA HIS A 276 1.55 22.60 -14.77
C HIS A 276 0.29 23.37 -15.17
N ALA A 277 -0.28 23.08 -16.35
CA ALA A 277 -1.48 23.78 -16.84
C ALA A 277 -2.72 23.60 -15.94
N SER A 278 -2.82 22.45 -15.25
CA SER A 278 -3.88 22.14 -14.30
C SER A 278 -3.70 22.91 -12.98
N PHE A 279 -2.52 23.47 -12.70
CA PHE A 279 -2.14 24.11 -11.44
C PHE A 279 -1.73 25.59 -11.62
N LEU A 280 -2.45 26.32 -12.47
CA LEU A 280 -2.38 27.78 -12.62
C LEU A 280 -3.51 28.53 -11.91
N ASP A 281 -3.24 29.67 -11.30
CA ASP A 281 -4.27 30.58 -10.80
C ASP A 281 -5.10 31.20 -11.96
N PRO A 282 -6.19 31.93 -11.67
CA PRO A 282 -7.01 32.55 -12.72
C PRO A 282 -6.28 33.61 -13.58
N ALA A 283 -5.14 34.13 -13.13
CA ALA A 283 -4.28 35.04 -13.89
C ALA A 283 -3.23 34.30 -14.74
N GLY A 284 -3.17 32.97 -14.65
CA GLY A 284 -2.23 32.12 -15.38
C GLY A 284 -0.88 31.94 -14.67
N ALA A 285 -0.72 32.38 -13.42
CA ALA A 285 0.50 32.18 -12.65
C ALA A 285 0.49 30.80 -11.95
N PRO A 286 1.64 30.13 -11.75
CA PRO A 286 1.66 28.82 -11.11
C PRO A 286 1.31 28.91 -9.62
N LEU A 287 0.65 27.86 -9.10
CA LEU A 287 0.24 27.79 -7.69
C LEU A 287 1.41 27.48 -6.73
N SER A 288 2.55 27.02 -7.25
CA SER A 288 3.79 26.76 -6.52
C SER A 288 4.98 27.11 -7.43
N ASP A 289 6.17 27.23 -6.88
CA ASP A 289 7.41 27.37 -7.65
C ASP A 289 7.89 26.06 -8.29
N HIS A 290 7.30 24.92 -7.89
CA HIS A 290 7.45 23.63 -8.57
C HIS A 290 6.33 23.37 -9.59
N TYR A 291 6.62 22.49 -10.55
CA TYR A 291 5.60 21.92 -11.41
C TYR A 291 5.04 20.63 -10.77
N PRO A 292 3.72 20.38 -10.81
CA PRO A 292 3.16 19.13 -10.37
C PRO A 292 3.43 18.04 -11.42
N HIS A 293 3.79 16.84 -10.96
CA HIS A 293 4.08 15.71 -11.84
C HIS A 293 3.17 14.53 -11.52
N ALA A 294 2.52 13.99 -12.54
CA ALA A 294 1.60 12.87 -12.40
C ALA A 294 2.02 11.67 -13.25
N ALA A 295 1.68 10.48 -12.76
CA ALA A 295 1.80 9.23 -13.48
C ALA A 295 0.56 8.36 -13.29
N TRP A 296 0.18 7.64 -14.35
CA TRP A 296 -0.90 6.67 -14.35
C TRP A 296 -0.32 5.29 -14.48
N PHE A 297 -0.84 4.38 -13.67
CA PHE A 297 -0.43 2.98 -13.62
C PHE A 297 -1.63 2.07 -13.86
N SER A 298 -1.37 0.96 -14.53
CA SER A 298 -2.23 -0.22 -14.50
C SER A 298 -1.57 -1.31 -13.67
N TRP A 299 -2.36 -2.14 -13.02
CA TRP A 299 -1.86 -3.31 -12.32
C TRP A 299 -2.70 -4.53 -12.66
N SER A 300 -2.06 -5.70 -12.63
CA SER A 300 -2.72 -7.01 -12.68
C SER A 300 -2.05 -7.98 -11.72
N LEU A 301 -2.83 -8.91 -11.18
CA LEU A 301 -2.27 -10.02 -10.42
C LEU A 301 -1.49 -10.92 -11.36
N ALA A 302 -0.24 -11.18 -11.00
CA ALA A 302 0.58 -12.18 -11.68
C ALA A 302 -0.07 -13.57 -11.60
N ASP A 303 0.25 -14.43 -12.55
CA ASP A 303 -0.23 -15.80 -12.55
C ASP A 303 0.33 -16.60 -11.36
N GLY A 304 -0.47 -17.54 -10.86
CA GLY A 304 0.02 -18.55 -9.94
C GLY A 304 0.04 -18.19 -8.45
N LEU A 305 -0.14 -16.91 -8.08
CA LEU A 305 -0.11 -16.46 -6.68
C LEU A 305 -1.26 -15.51 -6.34
N ARG A 306 -1.80 -15.62 -5.12
CA ARG A 306 -2.78 -14.70 -4.55
C ARG A 306 -2.38 -14.38 -3.11
N ALA A 307 -2.70 -13.20 -2.63
CA ALA A 307 -2.52 -12.84 -1.22
C ALA A 307 -3.87 -12.54 -0.58
N SER A 308 -4.01 -12.83 0.71
CA SER A 308 -5.10 -12.27 1.52
C SER A 308 -4.80 -10.84 1.93
N ASP A 309 -5.76 -10.17 2.57
CA ASP A 309 -5.43 -9.03 3.42
C ASP A 309 -4.58 -9.43 4.63
N THR A 310 -4.08 -8.43 5.37
CA THR A 310 -3.36 -8.64 6.62
C THR A 310 -4.27 -8.46 7.83
N TRP A 311 -3.92 -9.14 8.92
CA TRP A 311 -4.53 -8.97 10.25
C TRP A 311 -3.47 -8.62 11.27
N GLY A 312 -3.76 -7.77 12.25
CA GLY A 312 -2.81 -7.35 13.27
C GLY A 312 -2.34 -5.89 13.16
N GLY A 313 -1.28 -5.56 13.90
CA GLY A 313 -0.81 -4.19 14.12
C GLY A 313 0.44 -3.78 13.31
N PRO A 314 0.71 -2.47 13.17
CA PRO A 314 1.81 -1.93 12.36
C PRO A 314 3.19 -2.03 13.05
N HIS A 315 3.34 -2.93 14.03
CA HIS A 315 4.56 -3.06 14.84
C HIS A 315 5.49 -4.12 14.25
N GLY A 316 6.66 -4.32 14.87
CA GLY A 316 7.66 -5.27 14.37
C GLY A 316 8.30 -4.83 13.04
N THR A 317 9.13 -5.72 12.49
CA THR A 317 9.82 -5.56 11.21
C THR A 317 8.99 -6.24 10.11
N PRO A 318 8.79 -5.61 8.94
CA PRO A 318 8.09 -6.24 7.82
C PRO A 318 8.84 -7.46 7.30
N PHE A 319 8.08 -8.46 6.82
CA PHE A 319 8.61 -9.63 6.12
C PHE A 319 7.66 -10.07 5.01
N THR A 320 8.20 -10.81 4.04
CA THR A 320 7.41 -11.48 3.01
C THR A 320 8.15 -12.71 2.50
N ASP A 321 7.41 -13.79 2.28
CA ASP A 321 7.92 -15.00 1.63
C ASP A 321 7.82 -14.96 0.11
N LEU A 322 7.29 -13.87 -0.47
CA LEU A 322 6.87 -13.81 -1.87
C LEU A 322 7.96 -14.21 -2.87
N ASP A 323 9.22 -13.86 -2.62
CA ASP A 323 10.33 -14.24 -3.52
C ASP A 323 10.76 -15.70 -3.33
N ALA A 324 10.50 -16.29 -2.17
CA ALA A 324 10.87 -17.65 -1.81
C ALA A 324 9.80 -18.70 -2.14
N VAL A 325 8.55 -18.31 -2.39
CA VAL A 325 7.48 -19.27 -2.72
C VAL A 325 7.69 -19.91 -4.10
N GLY A 326 7.27 -21.17 -4.26
CA GLY A 326 7.33 -21.88 -5.56
C GLY A 326 7.24 -23.39 -5.38
N ALA A 327 8.06 -23.94 -4.49
CA ALA A 327 7.94 -25.32 -4.07
C ALA A 327 6.67 -25.55 -3.21
N ARG A 328 6.12 -26.76 -3.26
CA ARG A 328 4.93 -27.14 -2.47
C ARG A 328 5.27 -27.13 -0.97
N ALA A 329 4.36 -26.60 -0.15
CA ALA A 329 4.44 -26.74 1.30
C ALA A 329 4.29 -28.22 1.72
N THR A 330 5.23 -28.71 2.53
CA THR A 330 5.25 -30.08 3.08
C THR A 330 5.05 -30.10 4.60
N ALA A 331 5.22 -28.96 5.26
CA ALA A 331 4.93 -28.79 6.67
C ALA A 331 4.52 -27.36 6.99
N VAL A 332 3.76 -27.20 8.06
CA VAL A 332 3.54 -25.90 8.72
C VAL A 332 3.97 -25.97 10.17
N SER A 333 4.44 -24.86 10.71
CA SER A 333 4.92 -24.76 12.09
C SER A 333 4.49 -23.45 12.73
N LEU A 334 4.38 -23.47 14.06
CA LEU A 334 4.21 -22.26 14.86
C LEU A 334 4.92 -22.40 16.19
N ARG A 335 5.18 -21.27 16.84
CA ARG A 335 5.49 -21.22 18.28
C ARG A 335 4.47 -20.30 18.93
N ALA A 336 3.89 -20.74 20.03
CA ALA A 336 2.92 -19.92 20.72
C ALA A 336 2.88 -20.15 22.23
N GLY A 337 2.56 -19.08 22.96
CA GLY A 337 2.17 -19.09 24.37
C GLY A 337 0.83 -18.39 24.54
N SER A 338 0.82 -17.26 25.25
CA SER A 338 -0.37 -16.39 25.31
C SER A 338 -0.68 -15.70 23.97
N ARG A 339 0.30 -15.61 23.06
CA ARG A 339 0.21 -15.00 21.74
C ARG A 339 0.92 -15.90 20.72
N LEU A 340 0.83 -15.55 19.43
CA LEU A 340 1.63 -16.20 18.40
C LEU A 340 3.05 -15.62 18.41
N ASP A 341 4.02 -16.42 18.80
CA ASP A 341 5.43 -16.01 18.85
C ASP A 341 6.10 -16.14 17.48
N GLN A 342 5.78 -17.20 16.73
CA GLN A 342 6.35 -17.50 15.41
C GLN A 342 5.38 -18.28 14.52
N ILE A 343 5.49 -18.09 13.21
CA ILE A 343 4.80 -18.87 12.17
C ILE A 343 5.81 -19.33 11.12
N GLY A 344 5.60 -20.50 10.51
CA GLY A 344 6.48 -20.98 9.45
C GLY A 344 5.90 -22.03 8.52
N VAL A 345 6.59 -22.22 7.39
CA VAL A 345 6.29 -23.19 6.33
C VAL A 345 7.57 -23.92 5.94
N GLY A 346 7.51 -25.25 5.88
CA GLY A 346 8.53 -26.09 5.25
C GLY A 346 8.13 -26.40 3.81
N LEU A 347 9.07 -26.24 2.87
CA LEU A 347 8.87 -26.46 1.45
C LEU A 347 9.54 -27.75 0.97
N ALA A 348 9.05 -28.31 -0.13
CA ALA A 348 9.51 -29.58 -0.70
C ALA A 348 10.97 -29.57 -1.18
N ASP A 349 11.53 -28.39 -1.45
CA ASP A 349 12.93 -28.18 -1.84
C ASP A 349 13.90 -28.09 -0.64
N GLY A 350 13.38 -28.26 0.59
CA GLY A 350 14.14 -28.14 1.84
C GLY A 350 14.17 -26.73 2.43
N THR A 351 13.63 -25.73 1.73
CA THR A 351 13.52 -24.36 2.25
C THR A 351 12.61 -24.31 3.47
N THR A 352 13.02 -23.58 4.50
CA THR A 352 12.21 -23.33 5.70
C THR A 352 12.03 -21.82 5.86
N LEU A 353 10.77 -21.39 5.88
CA LEU A 353 10.35 -20.01 6.02
C LEU A 353 9.80 -19.82 7.43
N THR A 354 10.39 -18.93 8.23
CA THR A 354 9.97 -18.70 9.63
C THR A 354 10.03 -17.22 9.99
N HIS A 355 8.97 -16.72 10.62
CA HIS A 355 8.84 -15.31 11.01
C HIS A 355 8.33 -15.18 12.44
N GLY A 356 8.99 -14.33 13.22
CA GLY A 356 8.72 -14.14 14.66
C GLY A 356 9.85 -14.66 15.55
N GLY A 357 9.63 -14.60 16.86
CA GLY A 357 10.64 -14.86 17.88
C GLY A 357 10.74 -16.33 18.32
N THR A 358 11.64 -16.60 19.25
CA THR A 358 11.90 -17.95 19.77
C THR A 358 11.08 -18.30 21.02
N GLY A 359 10.20 -17.41 21.45
CA GLY A 359 9.26 -17.61 22.56
C GLY A 359 8.26 -18.74 22.30
N GLY A 360 7.34 -18.93 23.25
CA GLY A 360 6.29 -19.93 23.16
C GLY A 360 6.77 -21.38 23.08
N THR A 361 5.82 -22.29 22.92
CA THR A 361 6.07 -23.72 22.70
C THR A 361 5.96 -24.02 21.21
N PRO A 362 6.95 -24.71 20.58
CA PRO A 362 6.87 -25.08 19.18
C PRO A 362 5.85 -26.20 18.96
N ALA A 363 5.14 -26.11 17.84
CA ALA A 363 4.29 -27.17 17.29
C ALA A 363 4.43 -27.18 15.76
N SER A 364 4.25 -28.35 15.16
CA SER A 364 4.29 -28.51 13.70
C SER A 364 3.32 -29.57 13.22
N LEU A 365 2.99 -29.47 11.93
CA LEU A 365 2.14 -30.40 11.21
C LEU A 365 2.80 -30.74 9.88
N THR A 366 3.28 -31.97 9.74
CA THR A 366 3.68 -32.51 8.44
C THR A 366 2.44 -32.84 7.62
N LEU A 367 2.43 -32.36 6.39
CA LEU A 367 1.34 -32.55 5.43
C LEU A 367 1.52 -33.89 4.72
N ALA A 368 0.46 -34.69 4.69
CA ALA A 368 0.45 -35.94 3.93
C ALA A 368 0.46 -35.66 2.41
N ASP A 369 0.61 -36.71 1.61
CA ASP A 369 0.47 -36.54 0.17
C ASP A 369 -0.96 -36.12 -0.20
N GLY A 370 -1.09 -35.20 -1.16
CA GLY A 370 -2.35 -34.53 -1.49
C GLY A 370 -2.92 -33.60 -0.41
N GLU A 371 -2.33 -33.52 0.79
CA GLU A 371 -2.75 -32.60 1.84
C GLU A 371 -2.15 -31.21 1.67
N TYR A 372 -2.97 -30.18 1.90
CA TYR A 372 -2.57 -28.79 1.87
C TYR A 372 -3.41 -27.93 2.81
N VAL A 373 -2.82 -26.86 3.35
CA VAL A 373 -3.56 -25.84 4.11
C VAL A 373 -4.37 -24.99 3.14
N ASN A 374 -5.67 -24.87 3.40
CA ASN A 374 -6.62 -24.08 2.60
C ASN A 374 -7.35 -23.01 3.43
N GLN A 375 -7.12 -22.96 4.74
CA GLN A 375 -7.72 -21.95 5.61
C GLN A 375 -6.77 -21.59 6.76
N VAL A 376 -6.70 -20.30 7.09
CA VAL A 376 -5.95 -19.77 8.22
C VAL A 376 -6.85 -18.82 9.00
N THR A 377 -7.12 -19.15 10.26
CA THR A 377 -7.85 -18.30 11.20
C THR A 377 -6.88 -17.63 12.15
N LEU A 378 -6.95 -16.31 12.25
CA LEU A 378 -6.12 -15.50 13.14
C LEU A 378 -7.00 -14.76 14.14
N THR A 379 -6.48 -14.53 15.33
CA THR A 379 -7.08 -13.60 16.29
C THR A 379 -6.08 -12.54 16.70
N GLN A 380 -6.56 -11.33 17.02
CA GLN A 380 -5.71 -10.23 17.45
C GLN A 380 -6.14 -9.66 18.80
N GLY A 381 -5.24 -8.92 19.44
CA GLY A 381 -5.52 -8.23 20.68
C GLY A 381 -4.42 -7.24 21.03
N LYS A 382 -4.58 -6.51 22.13
CA LYS A 382 -3.58 -5.54 22.61
C LYS A 382 -2.70 -6.14 23.70
N LYS A 383 -1.39 -5.95 23.57
CA LYS A 383 -0.38 -6.19 24.61
C LYS A 383 0.46 -4.92 24.75
N ASP A 384 0.48 -4.34 25.95
CA ASP A 384 1.25 -3.11 26.24
C ASP A 384 0.91 -1.97 25.26
N GLY A 385 -0.37 -1.82 24.94
CA GLY A 385 -0.88 -0.82 24.00
C GLY A 385 -0.67 -1.14 22.51
N ARG A 386 0.04 -2.23 22.17
CA ARG A 386 0.35 -2.64 20.80
C ARG A 386 -0.54 -3.79 20.33
N THR A 387 -1.11 -3.69 19.14
CA THR A 387 -1.90 -4.78 18.53
C THR A 387 -0.98 -5.89 18.04
N ARG A 388 -1.28 -7.15 18.36
CA ARG A 388 -0.51 -8.35 17.96
C ARG A 388 -1.43 -9.50 17.59
N ILE A 389 -0.88 -10.51 16.91
CA ILE A 389 -1.57 -11.78 16.70
C ILE A 389 -1.54 -12.61 17.99
N PHE A 390 -2.72 -12.95 18.49
CA PHE A 390 -2.91 -13.71 19.72
C PHE A 390 -3.00 -15.21 19.48
N SER A 391 -3.57 -15.63 18.35
CA SER A 391 -3.58 -17.04 17.97
C SER A 391 -3.61 -17.21 16.46
N ALA A 392 -3.15 -18.38 16.01
CA ALA A 392 -3.36 -18.87 14.66
C ALA A 392 -3.90 -20.30 14.69
N GLN A 393 -4.77 -20.63 13.74
CA GLN A 393 -5.20 -21.98 13.43
C GLN A 393 -5.12 -22.17 11.91
N LEU A 394 -4.34 -23.14 11.47
CA LEU A 394 -4.20 -23.54 10.07
C LEU A 394 -4.98 -24.83 9.88
N THR A 395 -5.90 -24.84 8.91
CA THR A 395 -6.76 -26.00 8.60
C THR A 395 -6.42 -26.53 7.21
N THR A 396 -6.33 -27.85 7.10
CA THR A 396 -6.05 -28.54 5.84
C THR A 396 -7.32 -28.97 5.11
N ASN A 397 -7.19 -29.28 3.82
CA ASN A 397 -8.26 -29.88 3.02
C ASN A 397 -8.76 -31.24 3.55
N LEU A 398 -8.00 -31.90 4.44
CA LEU A 398 -8.39 -33.14 5.12
C LEU A 398 -8.97 -32.90 6.53
N GLY A 399 -9.19 -31.65 6.92
CA GLY A 399 -9.75 -31.27 8.22
C GLY A 399 -8.76 -31.38 9.39
N ARG A 400 -7.47 -31.63 9.14
CA ARG A 400 -6.44 -31.56 10.19
C ARG A 400 -6.13 -30.10 10.50
N THR A 401 -5.76 -29.83 11.74
CA THR A 401 -5.46 -28.46 12.19
C THR A 401 -4.15 -28.38 12.95
N LEU A 402 -3.40 -27.30 12.73
CA LEU A 402 -2.33 -26.82 13.60
C LEU A 402 -2.78 -25.52 14.25
N ALA A 403 -2.84 -25.44 15.58
CA ALA A 403 -3.26 -24.24 16.29
C ALA A 403 -2.35 -23.90 17.47
N GLY A 404 -2.24 -22.62 17.80
CA GLY A 404 -1.49 -22.15 18.95
C GLY A 404 -1.83 -20.71 19.31
N GLY A 405 -1.56 -20.34 20.56
CA GLY A 405 -1.88 -19.03 21.12
C GLY A 405 -3.15 -19.06 21.95
N THR A 406 -3.55 -17.91 22.51
CA THR A 406 -4.81 -17.77 23.25
C THR A 406 -5.80 -16.97 22.39
N PRO A 407 -6.82 -17.62 21.79
CA PRO A 407 -7.77 -16.94 20.92
C PRO A 407 -8.49 -15.78 21.61
N THR A 408 -8.70 -14.71 20.87
CA THR A 408 -9.56 -13.59 21.27
C THR A 408 -10.85 -13.58 20.43
N ALA A 409 -11.79 -12.70 20.76
CA ALA A 409 -13.01 -12.52 19.98
C ALA A 409 -12.79 -11.79 18.63
N ASP A 410 -11.67 -11.08 18.48
CA ASP A 410 -11.36 -10.28 17.30
C ASP A 410 -10.60 -11.14 16.28
N ALA A 411 -11.35 -11.78 15.38
CA ALA A 411 -10.88 -12.86 14.54
C ALA A 411 -11.13 -12.61 13.06
N VAL A 412 -10.24 -13.15 12.23
CA VAL A 412 -10.41 -13.23 10.77
C VAL A 412 -10.08 -14.64 10.29
N THR A 413 -10.75 -15.08 9.25
CA THR A 413 -10.45 -16.35 8.57
C THR A 413 -10.16 -16.08 7.11
N PHE A 414 -8.92 -16.35 6.70
CA PHE A 414 -8.51 -16.34 5.31
C PHE A 414 -8.72 -17.73 4.71
N THR A 415 -9.48 -17.79 3.62
CA THR A 415 -9.73 -19.03 2.88
C THR A 415 -9.02 -18.94 1.54
N ALA A 416 -8.36 -20.03 1.14
CA ALA A 416 -7.71 -20.10 -0.15
C ALA A 416 -8.74 -19.93 -1.28
N PRO A 417 -8.41 -19.21 -2.36
CA PRO A 417 -9.23 -19.22 -3.57
C PRO A 417 -9.38 -20.66 -4.12
N PRO A 418 -10.37 -20.93 -4.99
CA PRO A 418 -10.57 -22.26 -5.57
C PRO A 418 -9.28 -22.85 -6.17
N GLY A 419 -8.94 -24.09 -5.81
CA GLY A 419 -7.70 -24.75 -6.22
C GLY A 419 -6.43 -24.21 -5.55
N GLY A 420 -6.57 -23.24 -4.64
CA GLY A 420 -5.49 -22.60 -3.92
C GLY A 420 -4.99 -23.41 -2.73
N ARG A 421 -3.71 -23.24 -2.41
CA ARG A 421 -3.04 -23.86 -1.25
C ARG A 421 -1.99 -22.93 -0.68
N LEU A 422 -1.76 -23.01 0.64
CA LEU A 422 -0.77 -22.18 1.32
C LEU A 422 0.61 -22.31 0.65
N ALA A 423 1.21 -21.16 0.34
CA ALA A 423 2.54 -21.04 -0.23
C ALA A 423 3.52 -20.38 0.75
N GLY A 424 3.05 -19.48 1.59
CA GLY A 424 3.88 -18.73 2.54
C GLY A 424 3.09 -17.66 3.26
N PHE A 425 3.79 -16.76 3.93
CA PHE A 425 3.21 -15.65 4.67
C PHE A 425 3.89 -14.32 4.34
N PHE A 426 3.20 -13.24 4.68
CA PHE A 426 3.78 -11.90 4.71
C PHE A 426 3.16 -11.11 5.87
N GLY A 427 3.82 -10.06 6.32
CA GLY A 427 3.31 -9.29 7.45
C GLY A 427 4.42 -8.61 8.22
N ARG A 428 4.32 -8.63 9.55
CA ARG A 428 5.26 -7.97 10.44
C ARG A 428 5.48 -8.77 11.71
N ALA A 429 6.73 -8.85 12.15
CA ALA A 429 7.07 -9.61 13.34
C ALA A 429 8.29 -9.03 14.07
N GLY A 430 8.37 -9.34 15.37
CA GLY A 430 9.54 -9.10 16.21
C GLY A 430 9.75 -10.32 17.12
N SER A 431 9.71 -10.10 18.43
CA SER A 431 9.69 -11.21 19.40
C SER A 431 8.43 -12.07 19.31
N GLU A 432 7.34 -11.50 18.79
CA GLU A 432 6.04 -12.12 18.54
C GLU A 432 5.55 -11.67 17.14
N VAL A 433 4.54 -12.32 16.58
CA VAL A 433 3.93 -11.91 15.30
C VAL A 433 2.98 -10.74 15.55
N ASP A 434 3.25 -9.61 14.91
CA ASP A 434 2.47 -8.38 15.07
C ASP A 434 1.35 -8.28 14.04
N GLN A 435 1.63 -8.69 12.80
CA GLN A 435 0.68 -8.71 11.68
C GLN A 435 0.96 -9.89 10.74
N LEU A 436 -0.08 -10.49 10.16
CA LEU A 436 0.05 -11.62 9.27
C LEU A 436 -1.01 -11.60 8.15
N GLY A 437 -0.57 -11.86 6.93
CA GLY A 437 -1.36 -12.20 5.76
C GLY A 437 -0.82 -13.48 5.12
N VAL A 438 -1.60 -14.08 4.23
CA VAL A 438 -1.34 -15.41 3.67
C VAL A 438 -1.07 -15.30 2.18
N LEU A 439 -0.03 -16.01 1.72
CA LEU A 439 0.22 -16.23 0.29
C LEU A 439 -0.34 -17.59 -0.11
N TRP A 440 -1.16 -17.60 -1.15
CA TRP A 440 -1.75 -18.77 -1.77
C TRP A 440 -1.10 -19.01 -3.12
N SER A 441 -0.63 -20.23 -3.36
CA SER A 441 -0.39 -20.67 -4.74
C SER A 441 -1.72 -21.11 -5.36
N VAL A 442 -1.96 -20.69 -6.59
CA VAL A 442 -3.14 -21.05 -7.38
C VAL A 442 -2.66 -21.70 -8.67
N GLY A 443 -3.19 -22.87 -9.02
CA GLY A 443 -2.93 -23.45 -10.33
C GLY A 443 -3.98 -22.97 -11.34
N ALA A 444 -3.58 -22.80 -12.60
CA ALA A 444 -4.44 -23.34 -13.66
C ALA A 444 -4.54 -24.86 -13.39
N GLY A 445 -5.74 -25.42 -13.40
CA GLY A 445 -6.00 -26.80 -12.95
C GLY A 445 -4.92 -27.80 -13.38
N GLY A 446 -4.51 -28.64 -12.42
CA GLY A 446 -3.67 -29.80 -12.71
C GLY A 446 -4.36 -30.80 -13.61
#